data_AF-A0AAN9UWT3-F1
#
_entry.id   AF-A0AAN9UWT3-F1
#
_cell.length_a   1.000
_cell.length_b   1.000
_cell.length_c   1.000
_cell.angle_alpha   90.00
_cell.angle_beta   90.00
_cell.angle_gamma   90.00
#
_symmetry.space_group_name_H-M   'P 1'
#
loop_
_entity.id
_entity.type
_entity.pdbx_description
1 polymer ?
#
loop_
_entity_poly.entity_id
_entity_poly.type
_entity_poly.pdbx_seq_one_letter_code
_entity_poly.pdbx_strand_id
1 'polypeptide(L)'
;MTTSVLIQQFDMVLALNPGGNTFYFGPIGENGRDVIEYFAERGAVCPPAKNVAEFILETAARPHRRPDGSKVDWNEEWLRSEQARRVVEEIDRVSQRRALAQPSGTATATEQEQKQQYREYAAPAWRQTVELTKRVFRQQWRDPSYVYGKLFVAVVMGIFNGFTFWQLGHTVQDMQNRMFTCFLIVTIPPTIVNAVVPKFDDNLALWQAREYPARIYGWAALCTANILAEVPTAVVSALLYWVLWYWATGLPTESAASGYTFLMSVLVYLFMSSWGQWICAFAPSFTVISNVSFVCLLVTCLNRLSAPPFPSELN
;
A
#
# COMPACT_ATOMS: atom_id res chain seq x y z
N MET A 1 28.85 21.66 -17.69
CA MET A 1 29.36 20.69 -16.69
C MET A 1 28.84 19.30 -17.08
N THR A 2 29.11 18.84 -18.29
CA THR A 2 30.23 17.95 -18.68
C THR A 2 30.17 16.61 -17.96
N THR A 3 29.40 15.69 -18.53
CA THR A 3 29.22 14.26 -18.20
C THR A 3 30.51 13.50 -17.84
N SER A 4 31.69 14.03 -18.17
CA SER A 4 33.00 13.45 -17.85
C SER A 4 33.33 13.50 -16.35
N VAL A 5 32.90 14.54 -15.60
CA VAL A 5 33.12 14.61 -14.15
C VAL A 5 32.21 13.63 -13.41
N LEU A 6 30.99 13.42 -13.93
CA LEU A 6 30.03 12.47 -13.33
C LEU A 6 30.53 11.04 -13.46
N ILE A 7 31.12 10.67 -14.59
CA ILE A 7 31.66 9.32 -14.80
C ILE A 7 32.78 8.99 -13.81
N GLN A 8 33.63 9.96 -13.48
CA GLN A 8 34.72 9.75 -12.55
C GLN A 8 34.27 9.55 -11.10
N GLN A 9 33.00 9.79 -10.77
CA GLN A 9 32.44 9.52 -9.45
C GLN A 9 31.95 8.07 -9.28
N PHE A 10 31.88 7.28 -10.36
CA PHE A 10 31.44 5.89 -10.29
C PHE A 10 32.64 4.96 -10.19
N ASP A 11 32.60 4.03 -9.22
CA ASP A 11 33.65 3.02 -9.08
C ASP A 11 33.59 1.97 -10.20
N MET A 12 32.38 1.62 -10.66
CA MET A 12 32.15 0.65 -11.73
C MET A 12 31.04 1.09 -12.68
N VAL A 13 31.14 0.65 -13.94
CA VAL A 13 30.13 0.88 -14.98
C VAL A 13 29.65 -0.45 -15.52
N LEU A 14 28.32 -0.60 -15.59
CA LEU A 14 27.63 -1.67 -16.30
C LEU A 14 27.02 -1.10 -17.57
N ALA A 15 27.51 -1.54 -18.73
CA ALA A 15 27.02 -1.13 -20.03
C ALA A 15 26.21 -2.26 -20.68
N LEU A 16 24.96 -1.94 -21.04
CA LEU A 16 24.00 -2.89 -21.60
C LEU A 16 23.60 -2.48 -23.01
N ASN A 17 23.51 -3.47 -23.90
CA ASN A 17 22.96 -3.30 -25.24
C ASN A 17 21.42 -3.32 -25.22
N PRO A 18 20.76 -2.73 -26.24
CA PRO A 18 19.32 -2.92 -26.44
C PRO A 18 18.98 -4.41 -26.48
N GLY A 19 18.16 -4.88 -25.54
CA GLY A 19 17.89 -6.30 -25.30
C GLY A 19 18.42 -6.84 -23.97
N GLY A 20 19.14 -6.03 -23.19
CA GLY A 20 19.56 -6.37 -21.82
C GLY A 20 20.89 -7.16 -21.73
N ASN A 21 21.57 -7.38 -22.86
CA ASN A 21 22.85 -8.08 -22.87
C ASN A 21 23.99 -7.18 -22.41
N THR A 22 24.85 -7.69 -21.55
CA THR A 22 26.03 -6.95 -21.06
C THR A 22 27.13 -7.01 -22.10
N PHE A 23 27.74 -5.86 -22.40
CA PHE A 23 28.92 -5.80 -23.28
C PHE A 23 30.16 -5.23 -22.58
N TYR A 24 29.99 -4.61 -21.40
CA TYR A 24 31.09 -4.22 -20.53
C TYR A 24 30.61 -4.10 -19.08
N PHE A 25 31.34 -4.68 -18.14
CA PHE A 25 31.15 -4.44 -16.70
C PHE A 25 32.48 -4.41 -15.98
N GLY A 26 32.87 -3.25 -15.45
CA GLY A 26 34.16 -3.13 -14.79
C GLY A 26 34.43 -1.76 -14.19
N PRO A 27 35.60 -1.60 -13.56
CA PRO A 27 36.05 -0.31 -13.06
C PRO A 27 36.30 0.66 -14.20
N ILE A 28 36.09 1.95 -13.95
CA ILE A 28 36.33 2.98 -14.95
C ILE A 28 37.83 3.30 -15.06
N GLY A 29 38.54 3.26 -13.93
CA GLY A 29 39.92 3.71 -13.80
C GLY A 29 40.06 5.24 -13.87
N GLU A 30 41.24 5.76 -13.54
CA GLU A 30 41.51 7.21 -13.63
C GLU A 30 41.28 7.70 -15.06
N ASN A 31 40.39 8.68 -15.24
CA ASN A 31 40.00 9.22 -16.56
C ASN A 31 39.45 8.17 -17.55
N GLY A 32 38.93 7.02 -17.09
CA GLY A 32 38.36 6.00 -17.98
C GLY A 32 39.36 5.06 -18.64
N ARG A 33 40.60 4.99 -18.12
CA ARG A 33 41.68 4.17 -18.71
C ARG A 33 41.31 2.71 -18.91
N ASP A 34 40.73 2.05 -17.91
CA ASP A 34 40.42 0.62 -17.96
C ASP A 34 39.36 0.30 -19.02
N VAL A 35 38.41 1.22 -19.19
CA VAL A 35 37.39 1.14 -20.24
C VAL A 35 38.01 1.34 -21.62
N ILE A 36 38.83 2.39 -21.78
CA ILE A 36 39.48 2.73 -23.04
C ILE A 36 40.42 1.59 -23.47
N GLU A 37 41.18 1.02 -22.55
CA GLU A 37 42.10 -0.11 -22.80
C GLU A 37 41.32 -1.35 -23.26
N TYR A 38 40.22 -1.71 -22.57
CA TYR A 38 39.38 -2.83 -22.96
C TYR A 38 38.86 -2.73 -24.41
N PHE A 39 38.36 -1.56 -24.79
CA PHE A 39 37.85 -1.33 -26.15
C PHE A 39 38.99 -1.17 -27.17
N ALA A 40 40.13 -0.58 -26.80
CA ALA A 40 41.28 -0.39 -27.66
C ALA A 40 41.94 -1.73 -28.05
N GLU A 41 42.08 -2.67 -27.11
CA GLU A 41 42.54 -4.04 -27.38
C GLU A 41 41.71 -4.75 -28.46
N ARG A 42 40.43 -4.36 -28.58
CA ARG A 42 39.44 -4.97 -29.49
C ARG A 42 39.20 -4.13 -30.76
N GLY A 43 40.00 -3.09 -30.97
CA GLY A 43 40.01 -2.27 -32.19
C GLY A 43 39.23 -0.95 -32.10
N ALA A 44 38.53 -0.68 -31.00
CA ALA A 44 37.80 0.57 -30.81
C ALA A 44 38.66 1.59 -30.03
N VAL A 45 39.24 2.56 -30.73
CA VAL A 45 40.08 3.60 -30.13
C VAL A 45 39.24 4.83 -29.78
N CYS A 46 39.32 5.28 -28.53
CA CYS A 46 38.65 6.50 -28.06
C CYS A 46 39.47 7.76 -28.46
N PRO A 47 38.85 8.78 -29.09
CA PRO A 47 39.51 10.05 -29.35
C PRO A 47 39.86 10.80 -28.06
N PRO A 48 41.01 11.49 -27.98
CA PRO A 48 41.53 12.07 -26.73
C PRO A 48 40.66 13.20 -26.12
N ALA A 49 39.80 13.84 -26.93
CA ALA A 49 38.88 14.89 -26.46
C ALA A 49 37.45 14.38 -26.18
N LYS A 50 37.19 13.08 -26.36
CA LYS A 50 35.84 12.52 -26.27
C LYS A 50 35.55 12.01 -24.86
N ASN A 51 34.31 12.19 -24.42
CA ASN A 51 33.86 11.63 -23.15
C ASN A 51 33.74 10.10 -23.25
N VAL A 52 34.28 9.40 -22.25
CA VAL A 52 34.21 7.94 -22.08
C VAL A 52 32.75 7.44 -22.10
N ALA A 53 31.79 8.17 -21.53
CA ALA A 53 30.36 7.80 -21.57
C ALA A 53 29.85 7.70 -23.00
N GLU A 54 30.17 8.74 -23.77
CA GLU A 54 29.72 8.92 -25.13
C GLU A 54 30.40 7.90 -26.05
N PHE A 55 31.68 7.62 -25.79
CA PHE A 55 32.41 6.55 -26.45
C PHE A 55 31.75 5.18 -26.23
N ILE A 56 31.44 4.79 -24.97
CA ILE A 56 30.76 3.52 -24.67
C ILE A 56 29.41 3.42 -25.42
N LEU A 57 28.60 4.48 -25.39
CA LEU A 57 27.30 4.53 -26.05
C LEU A 57 27.41 4.44 -27.57
N GLU A 58 28.40 5.09 -28.17
CA GLU A 58 28.65 5.00 -29.61
C GLU A 58 29.15 3.63 -30.04
N THR A 59 30.04 3.02 -29.25
CA THR A 59 30.53 1.66 -29.52
C THR A 59 29.40 0.63 -29.47
N ALA A 60 28.41 0.83 -28.60
CA ALA A 60 27.18 0.04 -28.56
C ALA A 60 26.26 0.32 -29.76
N ALA A 61 26.05 1.60 -30.10
CA ALA A 61 25.14 2.00 -31.17
C ALA A 61 25.67 1.68 -32.58
N ARG A 62 26.99 1.69 -32.77
CA ARG A 62 27.66 1.44 -34.05
C ARG A 62 28.62 0.25 -33.89
N PRO A 63 28.18 -0.97 -34.25
CA PRO A 63 29.02 -2.15 -34.20
C PRO A 63 30.30 -1.94 -35.01
N HIS A 64 31.44 -2.04 -34.34
CA HIS A 64 32.73 -1.88 -34.99
C HIS A 64 32.95 -3.02 -35.99
N ARG A 65 33.57 -2.71 -37.14
CA ARG A 65 34.00 -3.73 -38.11
C ARG A 65 35.50 -3.93 -37.97
N ARG A 66 35.93 -5.18 -37.82
CA ARG A 66 37.35 -5.51 -37.81
C ARG A 66 37.99 -5.16 -39.17
N PRO A 67 39.33 -5.02 -39.24
CA PRO A 67 40.04 -4.86 -40.51
C PRO A 67 39.73 -5.96 -41.55
N ASP A 68 39.28 -7.12 -41.08
CA ASP A 68 38.84 -8.29 -41.85
C ASP A 68 37.36 -8.21 -42.34
N GLY A 69 36.67 -7.09 -42.12
CA GLY A 69 35.28 -6.88 -42.56
C GLY A 69 34.21 -7.56 -41.70
N SER A 70 34.58 -8.41 -40.75
CA SER A 70 33.67 -9.03 -39.77
C SER A 70 33.12 -8.01 -38.77
N LYS A 71 31.81 -8.11 -38.49
CA LYS A 71 31.12 -7.29 -37.48
C LYS A 71 31.48 -7.83 -36.09
N VAL A 72 31.96 -6.95 -35.20
CA VAL A 72 32.23 -7.32 -33.81
C VAL A 72 30.90 -7.44 -33.07
N ASP A 73 30.61 -8.63 -32.53
CA ASP A 73 29.55 -8.80 -31.55
C ASP A 73 30.12 -8.58 -30.14
N TRP A 74 29.86 -7.40 -29.59
CA TRP A 74 30.36 -7.04 -28.26
C TRP A 74 29.82 -7.93 -27.15
N ASN A 75 28.68 -8.58 -27.33
CA ASN A 75 28.11 -9.49 -26.33
C ASN A 75 28.96 -10.77 -26.25
N GLU A 76 29.30 -11.36 -27.40
CA GLU A 76 30.16 -12.55 -27.45
C GLU A 76 31.58 -12.24 -27.00
N GLU A 77 32.12 -11.08 -27.40
CA GLU A 77 33.46 -10.65 -27.00
C GLU A 77 33.55 -10.41 -25.49
N TRP A 78 32.49 -9.87 -24.86
CA TRP A 78 32.42 -9.75 -23.41
C TRP A 78 32.41 -11.14 -22.76
N LEU A 79 31.58 -12.07 -23.22
CA LEU A 79 31.49 -13.42 -22.65
C LEU A 79 32.81 -14.21 -22.75
N ARG A 80 33.60 -13.98 -23.81
CA ARG A 80 34.92 -14.59 -23.99
C ARG A 80 36.05 -13.85 -23.27
N SER A 81 35.78 -12.68 -22.71
CA SER A 81 36.79 -11.84 -22.08
C SER A 81 37.23 -12.37 -20.72
N GLU A 82 38.51 -12.14 -20.40
CA GLU A 82 39.05 -12.44 -19.06
C GLU A 82 38.38 -11.56 -17.99
N GLN A 83 37.97 -10.35 -18.35
CA GLN A 83 37.25 -9.44 -17.47
C GLN A 83 35.90 -10.03 -17.02
N ALA A 84 35.12 -10.60 -17.94
CA ALA A 84 33.88 -11.28 -17.59
C ALA A 84 34.10 -12.50 -16.70
N ARG A 85 35.16 -13.28 -16.96
CA ARG A 85 35.53 -14.43 -16.11
C ARG A 85 35.83 -14.00 -14.67
N ARG A 86 36.61 -12.92 -14.49
CA ARG A 86 36.92 -12.36 -13.17
C ARG A 86 35.68 -11.87 -12.42
N VAL A 87 34.72 -11.26 -13.13
CA VAL A 87 33.45 -10.83 -12.55
C VAL A 87 32.65 -12.03 -12.05
N VAL A 88 32.56 -13.09 -12.85
CA VAL A 88 31.87 -14.33 -12.46
C VAL A 88 32.55 -14.98 -11.26
N GLU A 89 33.89 -15.05 -11.24
CA GLU A 89 34.66 -15.57 -10.11
C GLU A 89 34.42 -14.75 -8.82
N GLU A 90 34.35 -13.42 -8.91
CA GLU A 90 34.05 -12.58 -7.75
C GLU A 90 32.59 -12.74 -7.29
N ILE A 91 31.63 -12.89 -8.22
CA ILE A 91 30.23 -13.22 -7.87
C ILE A 91 30.15 -14.56 -7.14
N ASP A 92 30.85 -15.59 -7.63
CA ASP A 92 30.91 -16.90 -6.99
C ASP A 92 31.55 -16.82 -5.61
N ARG A 93 32.65 -16.09 -5.48
CA ARG A 93 33.33 -15.85 -4.19
C ARG A 93 32.43 -15.14 -3.19
N VAL A 94 31.71 -14.10 -3.62
CA VAL A 94 30.75 -13.38 -2.76
C VAL A 94 29.58 -14.29 -2.38
N SER A 95 29.08 -15.10 -3.32
CA SER A 95 27.98 -16.04 -3.09
C SER A 95 28.38 -17.14 -2.11
N GLN A 96 29.57 -17.72 -2.28
CA GLN A 96 30.14 -18.70 -1.35
C GLN A 96 30.40 -18.10 0.02
N ARG A 97 30.92 -16.87 0.11
CA ARG A 97 31.09 -16.18 1.39
C ARG A 97 29.75 -15.99 2.10
N ARG A 98 28.68 -15.64 1.37
CA ARG A 98 27.32 -15.53 1.94
C ARG A 98 26.76 -16.88 2.37
N ALA A 99 27.04 -17.95 1.63
CA ALA A 99 26.62 -19.32 1.98
C ALA A 99 27.37 -19.85 3.21
N LEU A 100 28.67 -19.60 3.32
CA LEU A 100 29.50 -19.98 4.47
C LEU A 100 29.19 -19.14 5.71
N ALA A 101 28.77 -17.88 5.52
CA ALA A 101 28.27 -17.02 6.58
C ALA A 101 26.84 -17.40 7.04
N GLN A 102 26.15 -18.33 6.37
CA GLN A 102 25.02 -19.03 6.96
C GLN A 102 25.58 -20.14 7.86
N PRO A 103 25.48 -20.03 9.19
CA PRO A 103 26.01 -21.06 10.06
C PRO A 103 25.13 -22.30 9.90
N SER A 104 25.73 -23.35 9.33
CA SER A 104 25.20 -24.70 9.43
C SER A 104 25.30 -25.13 10.89
N GLY A 105 24.23 -24.88 11.66
CA GLY A 105 23.89 -25.62 12.87
C GLY A 105 24.83 -25.62 14.07
N THR A 106 25.84 -24.74 14.17
CA THR A 106 26.75 -24.74 15.34
C THR A 106 26.97 -23.37 15.95
N ALA A 107 26.26 -23.17 17.06
CA ALA A 107 26.52 -22.37 18.26
C ALA A 107 27.28 -21.03 18.16
N THR A 108 26.70 -20.01 18.82
CA THR A 108 27.30 -18.74 19.33
C THR A 108 27.04 -17.40 18.62
N ALA A 109 26.06 -17.31 17.73
CA ALA A 109 25.37 -16.03 17.48
C ALA A 109 23.91 -16.20 17.89
N THR A 110 23.39 -15.31 18.73
CA THR A 110 22.01 -15.39 19.24
C THR A 110 21.07 -15.52 18.05
N GLU A 111 20.21 -16.54 18.02
CA GLU A 111 19.23 -16.84 16.96
C GLU A 111 18.44 -15.58 16.47
N GLN A 112 18.37 -14.56 17.31
CA GLN A 112 17.77 -13.25 17.05
C GLN A 112 18.57 -12.37 16.07
N GLU A 113 19.91 -12.36 16.14
CA GLU A 113 20.78 -11.59 15.24
C GLU A 113 20.80 -12.22 13.83
N GLN A 114 20.79 -13.55 13.78
CA GLN A 114 20.67 -14.32 12.54
C GLN A 114 19.32 -14.08 11.85
N LYS A 115 18.21 -14.01 12.61
CA LYS A 115 16.90 -13.60 12.06
C LYS A 115 16.87 -12.13 11.61
N GLN A 116 17.68 -11.23 12.19
CA GLN A 116 17.72 -9.83 11.77
C GLN A 116 18.43 -9.63 10.43
N GLN A 117 19.47 -10.42 10.14
CA GLN A 117 20.24 -10.27 8.90
C GLN A 117 19.52 -10.82 7.65
N TYR A 118 18.55 -11.74 7.84
CA TYR A 118 17.74 -12.35 6.78
C TYR A 118 16.26 -11.96 6.83
N ARG A 119 15.89 -10.94 7.59
CA ARG A 119 14.51 -10.48 7.67
C ARG A 119 14.14 -9.70 6.41
N GLU A 120 13.01 -10.06 5.80
CA GLU A 120 12.41 -9.33 4.67
C GLU A 120 12.17 -7.84 5.00
N TYR A 121 12.03 -7.51 6.29
CA TYR A 121 11.83 -6.15 6.78
C TYR A 121 12.72 -5.83 7.99
N ALA A 122 13.29 -4.62 8.03
CA ALA A 122 14.27 -4.20 9.05
C ALA A 122 13.73 -4.18 10.50
N ALA A 123 12.42 -4.00 10.70
CA ALA A 123 11.78 -3.89 12.02
C ALA A 123 10.76 -5.02 12.26
N PRO A 124 10.54 -5.44 13.52
CA PRO A 124 9.49 -6.41 13.84
C PRO A 124 8.10 -5.83 13.52
N ALA A 125 7.18 -6.69 13.07
CA ALA A 125 5.83 -6.32 12.62
C ALA A 125 5.07 -5.42 13.61
N TRP A 126 5.19 -5.68 14.92
CA TRP A 126 4.57 -4.85 15.94
C TRP A 126 5.05 -3.39 15.92
N ARG A 127 6.37 -3.17 15.84
CA ARG A 127 6.93 -1.80 15.79
C ARG A 127 6.51 -1.09 14.51
N GLN A 128 6.46 -1.81 13.38
CA GLN A 128 5.98 -1.28 12.11
C GLN A 128 4.53 -0.80 12.23
N THR A 129 3.64 -1.64 12.78
CA THR A 129 2.23 -1.29 12.96
C THR A 129 2.05 -0.09 13.90
N VAL A 130 2.77 -0.04 15.02
CA VAL A 130 2.66 1.08 15.97
C VAL A 130 3.10 2.40 15.33
N GLU A 131 4.27 2.44 14.69
CA GLU A 131 4.76 3.67 14.05
C GLU A 131 3.89 4.08 12.86
N LEU A 132 3.41 3.12 12.08
CA LEU A 132 2.50 3.39 10.99
C LEU A 132 1.15 3.91 11.49
N THR A 133 0.62 3.36 12.59
CA THR A 133 -0.63 3.83 13.21
C THR A 133 -0.49 5.29 13.66
N LYS A 134 0.64 5.64 14.32
CA LYS A 134 0.92 7.03 14.71
C LYS A 134 0.98 7.96 13.49
N ARG A 135 1.57 7.50 12.39
CA ARG A 135 1.65 8.26 11.13
C ARG A 135 0.27 8.48 10.53
N VAL A 136 -0.52 7.43 10.36
CA VAL A 136 -1.87 7.49 9.78
C VAL A 136 -2.78 8.34 10.64
N PHE A 137 -2.73 8.20 11.96
CA PHE A 137 -3.50 9.04 12.87
C PHE A 137 -3.13 10.53 12.74
N ARG A 138 -1.84 10.85 12.67
CA ARG A 138 -1.37 12.23 12.44
C ARG A 138 -1.80 12.75 11.07
N GLN A 139 -1.79 11.91 10.03
CA GLN A 139 -2.27 12.27 8.70
C GLN A 139 -3.76 12.59 8.70
N GLN A 140 -4.58 11.75 9.33
CA GLN A 140 -6.02 11.98 9.48
C GLN A 140 -6.31 13.25 10.28
N TRP A 141 -5.58 13.50 11.37
CA TRP A 141 -5.74 14.71 12.17
C TRP A 141 -5.36 15.98 11.40
N ARG A 142 -4.37 15.91 10.50
CA ARG A 142 -3.96 17.03 9.65
C ARG A 142 -4.86 17.24 8.44
N ASP A 143 -5.76 16.31 8.16
CA ASP A 143 -6.77 16.41 7.10
C ASP A 143 -8.16 16.66 7.72
N PRO A 144 -8.45 17.92 8.11
CA PRO A 144 -9.69 18.26 8.77
C PRO A 144 -10.91 17.94 7.91
N SER A 145 -10.80 18.07 6.58
CA SER A 145 -11.92 17.86 5.65
C SER A 145 -12.50 16.45 5.76
N TYR A 146 -11.64 15.44 5.93
CA TYR A 146 -12.07 14.05 6.07
C TYR A 146 -12.80 13.79 7.40
N VAL A 147 -12.23 14.26 8.52
CA VAL A 147 -12.80 14.05 9.85
C VAL A 147 -14.09 14.87 10.02
N TYR A 148 -14.07 16.16 9.65
CA TYR A 148 -15.26 17.02 9.71
C TYR A 148 -16.36 16.54 8.79
N GLY A 149 -16.05 16.02 7.59
CA GLY A 149 -17.05 15.44 6.69
C GLY A 149 -17.82 14.29 7.35
N LYS A 150 -17.12 13.36 8.01
CA LYS A 150 -17.76 12.24 8.73
C LYS A 150 -18.59 12.72 9.92
N LEU A 151 -18.06 13.66 10.71
CA LEU A 151 -18.80 14.22 11.84
C LEU A 151 -20.04 15.00 11.39
N PHE A 152 -19.94 15.77 10.31
CA PHE A 152 -21.06 16.51 9.74
C PHE A 152 -22.16 15.56 9.27
N VAL A 153 -21.81 14.49 8.54
CA VAL A 153 -22.77 13.46 8.12
C VAL A 153 -23.44 12.80 9.33
N ALA A 154 -22.68 12.45 10.37
CA ALA A 154 -23.21 11.86 11.59
C ALA A 154 -24.20 12.79 12.31
N VAL A 155 -23.89 14.09 12.41
CA VAL A 155 -24.76 15.08 13.04
C VAL A 155 -26.03 15.31 12.23
N VAL A 156 -25.90 15.57 10.92
CA VAL A 156 -27.05 15.85 10.04
C VAL A 156 -27.97 14.64 9.95
N MET A 157 -27.42 13.43 9.76
CA MET A 157 -28.24 12.21 9.72
C MET A 157 -28.85 11.87 11.08
N GLY A 158 -28.14 12.15 12.18
CA GLY A 158 -28.66 11.97 13.54
C GLY A 158 -29.85 12.88 13.83
N ILE A 159 -29.75 14.16 13.46
CA ILE A 159 -30.85 15.14 13.54
C ILE A 159 -31.99 14.72 12.62
N PHE A 160 -31.70 14.42 11.35
CA PHE A 160 -32.73 14.04 10.38
C PHE A 160 -33.52 12.82 10.86
N ASN A 161 -32.84 11.75 11.26
CA ASN A 161 -33.51 10.54 11.76
C ASN A 161 -34.23 10.80 13.09
N GLY A 162 -33.60 11.53 14.02
CA GLY A 162 -34.16 11.87 15.33
C GLY A 162 -35.44 12.69 15.26
N PHE A 163 -35.45 13.76 14.46
CA PHE A 163 -36.61 14.65 14.32
C PHE A 163 -37.71 14.10 13.42
N THR A 164 -37.38 13.21 12.46
CA THR A 164 -38.40 12.53 11.64
C THR A 164 -39.32 11.69 12.50
N PHE A 165 -38.78 11.03 13.53
CA PHE A 165 -39.55 10.21 14.45
C PHE A 165 -39.54 10.82 15.85
N TRP A 166 -40.04 12.04 15.99
CA TRP A 166 -40.07 12.72 17.28
C TRP A 166 -40.97 12.01 18.29
N GLN A 167 -40.40 11.63 19.44
CA GLN A 167 -41.10 11.06 20.61
C GLN A 167 -42.19 10.01 20.26
N LEU A 168 -41.78 8.80 19.88
CA LEU A 168 -42.72 7.76 19.46
C LEU A 168 -43.58 7.24 20.63
N GLY A 169 -44.90 7.21 20.42
CA GLY A 169 -45.88 6.65 21.35
C GLY A 169 -45.87 5.12 21.42
N HIS A 170 -47.02 4.56 21.80
CA HIS A 170 -47.23 3.12 22.01
C HIS A 170 -48.25 2.50 21.04
N THR A 171 -48.52 3.14 19.90
CA THR A 171 -49.43 2.58 18.89
C THR A 171 -48.74 1.50 18.03
N VAL A 172 -49.52 0.68 17.32
CA VAL A 172 -48.98 -0.29 16.34
C VAL A 172 -48.18 0.41 15.25
N GLN A 173 -48.61 1.61 14.84
CA GLN A 173 -47.88 2.45 13.88
C GLN A 173 -46.55 2.93 14.47
N ASP A 174 -46.52 3.32 15.75
CA ASP A 174 -45.28 3.71 16.43
C ASP A 174 -44.29 2.54 16.53
N MET A 175 -44.77 1.32 16.73
CA MET A 175 -43.91 0.13 16.72
C MET A 175 -43.22 -0.06 15.36
N GLN A 176 -43.96 0.14 14.25
CA GLN A 176 -43.37 0.08 12.90
C GLN A 176 -42.36 1.23 12.69
N ASN A 177 -42.69 2.44 13.13
CA ASN A 177 -41.79 3.60 13.07
C ASN A 177 -40.50 3.37 13.88
N ARG A 178 -40.57 2.71 15.05
CA ARG A 178 -39.40 2.31 15.86
C ARG A 178 -38.48 1.33 15.11
N MET A 179 -39.05 0.39 14.36
CA MET A 179 -38.26 -0.52 13.53
C MET A 179 -37.60 0.22 12.36
N PHE A 180 -38.32 1.15 11.73
CA PHE A 180 -37.84 1.89 10.58
C PHE A 180 -36.73 2.88 10.94
N THR A 181 -36.83 3.60 12.06
CA THR A 181 -35.78 4.53 12.50
C THR A 181 -34.45 3.81 12.81
N CYS A 182 -34.51 2.61 13.40
CA CYS A 182 -33.34 1.75 13.60
C CYS A 182 -32.75 1.27 12.26
N PHE A 183 -33.61 0.98 11.28
CA PHE A 183 -33.19 0.59 9.94
C PHE A 183 -32.50 1.71 9.18
N LEU A 184 -32.89 2.98 9.36
CA LEU A 184 -32.25 4.12 8.70
C LEU A 184 -30.77 4.30 9.06
N ILE A 185 -30.29 3.74 10.18
CA ILE A 185 -28.85 3.72 10.48
C ILE A 185 -28.09 2.92 9.41
N VAL A 186 -28.71 1.85 8.90
CA VAL A 186 -28.13 0.97 7.87
C VAL A 186 -28.07 1.66 6.51
N THR A 187 -28.69 2.83 6.32
CA THR A 187 -28.62 3.59 5.05
C THR A 187 -27.51 4.65 5.03
N ILE A 188 -26.86 4.91 6.17
CA ILE A 188 -25.69 5.80 6.31
C ILE A 188 -24.38 5.26 5.66
N PRO A 189 -24.09 3.93 5.58
CA PRO A 189 -22.82 3.40 5.10
C PRO A 189 -22.34 3.95 3.74
N PRO A 190 -23.17 4.08 2.68
CA PRO A 190 -22.70 4.54 1.37
C PRO A 190 -22.05 5.93 1.43
N THR A 191 -22.59 6.83 2.24
CA THR A 191 -22.06 8.19 2.39
C THR A 191 -20.69 8.18 3.06
N ILE A 192 -20.51 7.37 4.11
CA ILE A 192 -19.24 7.24 4.82
C ILE A 192 -18.20 6.52 3.97
N VAL A 193 -18.59 5.44 3.29
CA VAL A 193 -17.69 4.65 2.43
C VAL A 193 -17.14 5.49 1.28
N ASN A 194 -17.96 6.32 0.63
CA ASN A 194 -17.50 7.23 -0.41
C ASN A 194 -16.42 8.22 0.07
N ALA A 195 -16.38 8.55 1.36
CA ALA A 195 -15.32 9.39 1.94
C ALA A 195 -14.07 8.59 2.34
N VAL A 196 -14.23 7.36 2.82
CA VAL A 196 -13.14 6.49 3.30
C VAL A 196 -12.31 5.92 2.15
N VAL A 197 -12.97 5.49 1.07
CA VAL A 197 -12.36 4.84 -0.08
C VAL A 197 -11.23 5.64 -0.73
N PRO A 198 -11.41 6.91 -1.14
CA PRO A 198 -10.34 7.64 -1.81
C PRO A 198 -9.12 7.82 -0.91
N LYS A 199 -9.32 7.96 0.41
CA LYS A 199 -8.23 8.08 1.37
C LYS A 199 -7.44 6.79 1.53
N PHE A 200 -8.13 5.65 1.50
CA PHE A 200 -7.45 4.36 1.54
C PHE A 200 -6.69 4.09 0.23
N ASP A 201 -7.27 4.45 -0.91
CA ASP A 201 -6.64 4.32 -2.23
C ASP A 201 -5.34 5.14 -2.34
N ASP A 202 -5.34 6.39 -1.91
CA ASP A 202 -4.13 7.23 -1.87
C ASP A 202 -3.00 6.59 -1.02
N ASN A 203 -3.35 6.06 0.15
CA ASN A 203 -2.41 5.38 1.03
C ASN A 203 -1.89 4.06 0.42
N LEU A 204 -2.76 3.32 -0.27
CA LEU A 204 -2.42 2.08 -0.95
C LEU A 204 -1.49 2.34 -2.14
N ALA A 205 -1.78 3.36 -2.96
CA ALA A 205 -0.96 3.76 -4.10
C ALA A 205 0.44 4.18 -3.65
N LEU A 206 0.55 4.95 -2.57
CA LEU A 206 1.84 5.33 -1.98
C LEU A 206 2.63 4.10 -1.52
N TRP A 207 1.94 3.15 -0.87
CA TRP A 207 2.57 1.92 -0.41
C TRP A 207 3.10 1.09 -1.58
N GLN A 208 2.30 0.86 -2.63
CA GLN A 208 2.70 0.08 -3.80
C GLN A 208 3.86 0.73 -4.57
N ALA A 209 3.84 2.05 -4.74
CA ALA A 209 4.83 2.75 -5.56
C ALA A 209 6.18 2.93 -4.87
N ARG A 210 6.21 3.11 -3.54
CA ARG A 210 7.45 3.50 -2.83
C ARG A 210 7.79 2.60 -1.65
N GLU A 211 6.82 2.27 -0.82
CA GLU A 211 7.10 1.68 0.50
C GLU A 211 7.25 0.16 0.44
N TYR A 212 6.56 -0.48 -0.50
CA TYR A 212 6.67 -1.91 -0.79
C TYR A 212 7.99 -2.26 -1.50
N PRO A 213 8.41 -1.58 -2.60
CA PRO A 213 9.71 -1.85 -3.23
C PRO A 213 10.89 -1.59 -2.30
N ALA A 214 10.79 -0.57 -1.43
CA ALA A 214 11.80 -0.25 -0.43
C ALA A 214 11.76 -1.16 0.82
N ARG A 215 10.84 -2.13 0.88
CA ARG A 215 10.69 -3.09 1.99
C ARG A 215 10.63 -2.43 3.37
N ILE A 216 9.88 -1.33 3.49
CA ILE A 216 9.76 -0.58 4.74
C ILE A 216 8.84 -1.32 5.72
N TYR A 217 7.66 -1.75 5.25
CA TYR A 217 6.69 -2.51 6.04
C TYR A 217 5.75 -3.35 5.17
N GLY A 218 5.21 -4.42 5.74
CA GLY A 218 4.37 -5.39 5.03
C GLY A 218 2.88 -5.03 4.97
N TRP A 219 2.14 -5.76 4.14
CA TRP A 219 0.70 -5.59 3.93
C TRP A 219 -0.13 -5.62 5.23
N ALA A 220 0.16 -6.57 6.12
CA ALA A 220 -0.58 -6.70 7.38
C ALA A 220 -0.45 -5.45 8.27
N ALA A 221 0.75 -4.83 8.31
CA ALA A 221 0.96 -3.60 9.05
C ALA A 221 0.15 -2.44 8.46
N LEU A 222 0.07 -2.34 7.13
CA LEU A 222 -0.76 -1.34 6.43
C LEU A 222 -2.23 -1.44 6.83
N CYS A 223 -2.82 -2.63 6.72
CA CYS A 223 -4.23 -2.84 7.00
C CYS A 223 -4.55 -2.57 8.48
N THR A 224 -3.76 -3.14 9.40
CA THR A 224 -3.99 -2.96 10.83
C THR A 224 -3.84 -1.49 11.26
N ALA A 225 -2.85 -0.77 10.73
CA ALA A 225 -2.68 0.65 11.06
C ALA A 225 -3.84 1.52 10.57
N ASN A 226 -4.37 1.25 9.37
CA ASN A 226 -5.53 1.98 8.83
C ASN A 226 -6.81 1.68 9.62
N ILE A 227 -7.03 0.43 10.05
CA ILE A 227 -8.19 0.07 10.88
C ILE A 227 -8.11 0.75 12.25
N LEU A 228 -6.95 0.68 12.91
CA LEU A 228 -6.75 1.26 14.25
C LEU A 228 -6.90 2.79 14.25
N ALA A 229 -6.44 3.46 13.19
CA ALA A 229 -6.58 4.91 13.08
C ALA A 229 -8.04 5.37 12.95
N GLU A 230 -8.93 4.54 12.40
CA GLU A 230 -10.35 4.87 12.25
C GLU A 230 -11.15 4.75 13.55
N VAL A 231 -10.71 3.93 14.50
CA VAL A 231 -11.46 3.64 15.73
C VAL A 231 -11.88 4.90 16.51
N PRO A 232 -10.99 5.87 16.80
CA PRO A 232 -11.37 7.07 17.56
C PRO A 232 -12.41 7.91 16.83
N THR A 233 -12.24 8.09 15.52
CA THR A 233 -13.15 8.91 14.71
C THR A 233 -14.53 8.25 14.58
N ALA A 234 -14.57 6.92 14.45
CA ALA A 234 -15.80 6.14 14.42
C ALA A 234 -16.56 6.23 15.75
N VAL A 235 -15.87 6.11 16.89
CA VAL A 235 -16.49 6.21 18.22
C VAL A 235 -17.08 7.61 18.46
N VAL A 236 -16.36 8.68 18.12
CA VAL A 236 -16.86 10.05 18.26
C VAL A 236 -18.06 10.30 17.34
N SER A 237 -18.00 9.84 16.08
CA SER A 237 -19.11 9.98 15.13
C SER A 237 -20.36 9.22 15.59
N ALA A 238 -20.18 7.98 16.07
CA ALA A 238 -21.26 7.16 16.61
C ALA A 238 -21.88 7.76 17.86
N LEU A 239 -21.07 8.35 18.75
CA LEU A 239 -21.56 9.04 19.95
C LEU A 239 -22.44 10.24 19.57
N LEU A 240 -21.98 11.10 18.66
CA LEU A 240 -22.76 12.25 18.21
C LEU A 240 -24.08 11.82 17.57
N TYR A 241 -24.03 10.83 16.67
CA TYR A 241 -25.22 10.27 16.05
C TYR A 241 -26.20 9.74 17.09
N TRP A 242 -25.70 8.90 18.01
CA TRP A 242 -26.50 8.26 19.04
C TRP A 242 -27.17 9.27 19.96
N VAL A 243 -26.45 10.30 20.43
CA VAL A 243 -27.04 11.34 21.29
C VAL A 243 -28.16 12.09 20.55
N LEU A 244 -27.95 12.45 19.29
CA LEU A 244 -28.94 13.23 18.53
C LEU A 244 -30.17 12.41 18.15
N TRP A 245 -29.99 11.13 17.86
CA TRP A 245 -31.07 10.23 17.43
C TRP A 245 -31.84 9.63 18.62
N TYR A 246 -31.13 9.08 19.61
CA TYR A 246 -31.72 8.27 20.67
C TYR A 246 -32.66 9.07 21.59
N TRP A 247 -32.25 10.29 21.94
CA TRP A 247 -33.05 11.18 22.80
C TRP A 247 -34.21 11.85 22.04
N ALA A 248 -34.02 12.22 20.78
CA ALA A 248 -35.07 12.83 19.96
C ALA A 248 -36.21 11.86 19.65
N THR A 249 -35.89 10.57 19.46
CA THR A 249 -36.90 9.53 19.20
C THR A 249 -37.67 9.07 20.44
N GLY A 250 -37.19 9.39 21.66
CA GLY A 250 -37.86 8.96 22.89
C GLY A 250 -37.80 7.45 23.12
N LEU A 251 -36.69 6.81 22.76
CA LEU A 251 -36.46 5.39 23.00
C LEU A 251 -36.35 5.06 24.50
N PRO A 252 -36.53 3.78 24.91
CA PRO A 252 -36.61 3.39 26.32
C PRO A 252 -35.36 3.80 27.12
N THR A 253 -35.50 4.69 28.10
CA THR A 253 -34.39 5.29 28.85
C THR A 253 -33.70 4.36 29.85
N GLU A 254 -34.04 3.07 29.85
CA GLU A 254 -33.41 2.07 30.70
C GLU A 254 -31.91 1.96 30.38
N SER A 255 -31.08 1.91 31.44
CA SER A 255 -29.61 1.90 31.28
C SER A 255 -29.11 0.71 30.45
N ALA A 256 -29.79 -0.44 30.52
CA ALA A 256 -29.43 -1.63 29.75
C ALA A 256 -29.73 -1.44 28.25
N ALA A 257 -30.92 -0.90 27.92
CA ALA A 257 -31.35 -0.67 26.54
C ALA A 257 -30.51 0.44 25.87
N SER A 258 -30.31 1.56 26.54
CA SER A 258 -29.50 2.69 26.05
C SER A 258 -28.04 2.31 25.80
N GLY A 259 -27.42 1.62 26.75
CA GLY A 259 -26.04 1.15 26.62
C GLY A 259 -25.87 0.15 25.48
N TYR A 260 -26.83 -0.77 25.31
CA TYR A 260 -26.84 -1.72 24.19
C TYR A 260 -26.97 -1.00 22.84
N THR A 261 -27.90 -0.06 22.70
CA THR A 261 -28.09 0.71 21.46
C THR A 261 -26.87 1.57 21.13
N PHE A 262 -26.19 2.14 22.15
CA PHE A 262 -24.93 2.86 21.95
C PHE A 262 -23.82 1.95 21.44
N LEU A 263 -23.61 0.79 22.07
CA LEU A 263 -22.62 -0.19 21.63
C LEU A 263 -22.88 -0.63 20.19
N MET A 264 -24.14 -0.92 19.84
CA MET A 264 -24.51 -1.30 18.47
C MET A 264 -24.25 -0.16 17.47
N SER A 265 -24.50 1.09 17.86
CA SER A 265 -24.20 2.26 17.02
C SER A 265 -22.69 2.38 16.75
N VAL A 266 -21.85 2.20 17.78
CA VAL A 266 -20.38 2.19 17.62
C VAL A 266 -19.92 1.06 16.70
N LEU A 267 -20.44 -0.16 16.89
CA LEU A 267 -20.10 -1.31 16.05
C LEU A 267 -20.49 -1.09 14.59
N VAL A 268 -21.64 -0.48 14.34
CA VAL A 268 -22.10 -0.15 12.99
C VAL A 268 -21.18 0.88 12.31
N TYR A 269 -20.76 1.93 13.01
CA TYR A 269 -19.81 2.91 12.46
C TYR A 269 -18.41 2.32 12.21
N LEU A 270 -17.94 1.43 13.09
CA LEU A 270 -16.70 0.67 12.86
C LEU A 270 -16.84 -0.23 11.63
N PHE A 271 -17.96 -0.96 11.53
CA PHE A 271 -18.26 -1.80 10.39
C PHE A 271 -18.27 -1.00 9.08
N MET A 272 -18.93 0.17 9.02
CA MET A 272 -18.94 1.04 7.83
C MET A 272 -17.53 1.40 7.38
N SER A 273 -16.66 1.78 8.32
CA SER A 273 -15.29 2.23 8.03
C SER A 273 -14.41 1.07 7.55
N SER A 274 -14.46 -0.07 8.24
CA SER A 274 -13.71 -1.28 7.85
C SER A 274 -14.23 -1.89 6.56
N TRP A 275 -15.53 -1.82 6.30
CA TRP A 275 -16.15 -2.30 5.06
C TRP A 275 -15.70 -1.47 3.86
N GLY A 276 -15.64 -0.14 3.99
CA GLY A 276 -15.09 0.73 2.93
C GLY A 276 -13.63 0.41 2.59
N GLN A 277 -12.80 0.15 3.61
CA GLN A 277 -11.40 -0.28 3.43
C GLN A 277 -11.32 -1.66 2.75
N TRP A 278 -12.21 -2.59 3.12
CA TRP A 278 -12.25 -3.92 2.53
C TRP A 278 -12.62 -3.88 1.04
N ILE A 279 -13.65 -3.11 0.65
CA ILE A 279 -14.01 -2.98 -0.77
C ILE A 279 -12.85 -2.36 -1.57
N CYS A 280 -12.18 -1.35 -1.01
CA CYS A 280 -11.06 -0.71 -1.66
C CYS A 280 -9.86 -1.64 -1.85
N ALA A 281 -9.61 -2.56 -0.91
CA ALA A 281 -8.53 -3.53 -1.03
C ALA A 281 -8.76 -4.57 -2.15
N PHE A 282 -10.02 -4.88 -2.50
CA PHE A 282 -10.36 -5.86 -3.53
C PHE A 282 -10.62 -5.26 -4.91
N ALA A 283 -10.98 -3.98 -5.00
CA ALA A 283 -11.39 -3.37 -6.25
C ALA A 283 -10.20 -2.81 -7.05
N PRO A 284 -10.15 -3.04 -8.38
CA PRO A 284 -9.09 -2.51 -9.25
C PRO A 284 -9.31 -1.05 -9.68
N SER A 285 -10.47 -0.43 -9.36
CA SER A 285 -10.82 0.92 -9.81
C SER A 285 -11.86 1.60 -8.90
N PHE A 286 -11.69 2.90 -8.65
CA PHE A 286 -12.55 3.75 -7.84
C PHE A 286 -14.04 3.69 -8.22
N THR A 287 -14.35 3.65 -9.53
CA THR A 287 -15.73 3.63 -10.04
C THR A 287 -16.48 2.33 -9.68
N VAL A 288 -15.77 1.21 -9.59
CA VAL A 288 -16.36 -0.08 -9.19
C VAL A 288 -16.71 -0.06 -7.71
N ILE A 289 -15.92 0.63 -6.88
CA ILE A 289 -16.09 0.70 -5.43
C ILE A 289 -17.38 1.43 -5.02
N SER A 290 -17.67 2.60 -5.60
CA SER A 290 -18.91 3.33 -5.28
C SER A 290 -20.15 2.55 -5.72
N ASN A 291 -20.09 1.84 -6.85
CA ASN A 291 -21.23 1.06 -7.37
C ASN A 291 -21.48 -0.22 -6.55
N VAL A 292 -20.42 -0.92 -6.12
CA VAL A 292 -20.54 -2.12 -5.26
C VAL A 292 -21.09 -1.75 -3.87
N SER A 293 -20.68 -0.59 -3.33
CA SER A 293 -21.19 -0.10 -2.04
C SER A 293 -22.71 0.10 -2.04
N PHE A 294 -23.27 0.58 -3.15
CA PHE A 294 -24.71 0.77 -3.31
C PHE A 294 -25.46 -0.57 -3.49
N VAL A 295 -24.87 -1.50 -4.27
CA VAL A 295 -25.47 -2.82 -4.56
C VAL A 295 -25.50 -3.73 -3.34
N CYS A 296 -24.45 -3.77 -2.51
CA CYS A 296 -24.46 -4.58 -1.29
C CYS A 296 -25.46 -4.08 -0.24
N LEU A 297 -25.69 -2.77 -0.17
CA LEU A 297 -26.73 -2.20 0.68
C LEU A 297 -28.12 -2.63 0.21
N LEU A 298 -28.37 -2.55 -1.10
CA LEU A 298 -29.60 -3.05 -1.73
C LEU A 298 -29.83 -4.53 -1.41
N VAL A 299 -28.81 -5.38 -1.49
CA VAL A 299 -28.92 -6.82 -1.16
C VAL A 299 -29.21 -7.06 0.32
N THR A 300 -28.66 -6.25 1.22
CA THR A 300 -28.92 -6.35 2.67
C THR A 300 -30.32 -5.86 3.02
N CYS A 301 -30.79 -4.81 2.36
CA CYS A 301 -32.16 -4.30 2.47
C CYS A 301 -33.18 -5.29 1.89
N LEU A 302 -32.90 -5.87 0.72
CA LEU A 302 -33.78 -6.84 0.04
C LEU A 302 -33.92 -8.14 0.83
N ASN A 303 -32.85 -8.68 1.41
CA ASN A 303 -32.92 -9.90 2.23
C ASN A 303 -33.75 -9.74 3.52
N ARG A 304 -33.89 -8.51 4.06
CA ARG A 304 -34.73 -8.26 5.25
C ARG A 304 -36.17 -7.84 4.93
N LEU A 305 -36.42 -7.22 3.78
CA LEU A 305 -37.78 -6.84 3.35
C LEU A 305 -38.56 -7.99 2.71
N SER A 306 -37.89 -9.06 2.26
CA SER A 306 -38.53 -10.22 1.63
C SER A 306 -38.72 -11.43 2.57
N ALA A 307 -38.37 -11.31 3.86
CA ALA A 307 -38.71 -12.33 4.86
C ALA A 307 -40.18 -12.15 5.30
N PRO A 308 -41.11 -13.04 4.94
CA PRO A 308 -42.49 -12.95 5.42
C PRO A 308 -42.52 -13.11 6.95
N PRO A 309 -43.47 -12.48 7.66
CA PRO A 309 -43.68 -12.76 9.07
C PRO A 309 -44.02 -14.25 9.22
N PHE A 310 -43.38 -14.92 10.18
CA PHE A 310 -43.62 -16.33 10.49
C PHE A 310 -45.12 -16.65 10.51
N PRO A 311 -45.56 -17.77 9.91
CA PRO A 311 -46.94 -18.20 10.05
C PRO A 311 -47.22 -18.48 11.52
N SER A 312 -48.27 -17.85 12.04
CA SER A 312 -48.82 -18.14 13.36
C SER A 312 -49.38 -19.56 13.36
N GLU A 313 -48.57 -20.53 13.77
CA GLU A 313 -49.13 -21.75 14.34
C GLU A 313 -49.49 -21.48 15.80
N LEU A 314 -50.79 -21.41 16.10
CA LEU A 314 -51.48 -22.12 17.18
C LEU A 314 -52.91 -21.58 17.40
N ASN A 315 -53.86 -22.49 17.17
CA ASN A 315 -55.33 -22.45 17.33
C ASN A 315 -56.17 -21.80 16.22
#